data_AF-A0A351UHS2-F1
#
_entry.id   AF-A0A351UHS2-F1
#
_cell.length_a   1.000
_cell.length_b   1.000
_cell.length_c   1.000
_cell.angle_alpha   90.00
_cell.angle_beta   90.00
_cell.angle_gamma   90.00
#
_symmetry.space_group_name_H-M   'P 1'
#
loop_
_entity.id
_entity.type
_entity.pdbx_description
1 polymer ?
#
loop_
_entity_poly.entity_id
_entity_poly.type
_entity_poly.pdbx_seq_one_letter_code
_entity_poly.pdbx_strand_id
1 'polypeptide(L)'
;MKNGIRLLTAVFSLVLLGNSALQAENFNLNKVRASGIKTAGADKGIIPQIFSHKPQEGGTKDWTVMVFMNAKNDLAQSSLLGLVGKWAERDLAEMQKVGTTGKINVVVDIGIAGKGAKRLLVGKKGLIGASDKVLSTDPKADMGDYRRAIDFIKTTKAKYPAKKYMFVLWNHGLGWIDPVMKDAPAGTGTQKGISFDDETKNYIRTPQLGEIFRQAGYVDVFMQNACLQQMGEVAYEVKDGVGLIVASEETMLAQGFDYEKLLNFMNGNTAFSNEQLSDFLMSWYRQFYAEGMPIGPIHMPLTGMGATLSTIRPAALNALPGYLDAFAGAVMRNNETAAVKAAIANVVRFTSLDPKNDKEKKLSFYSDLYDYARIVDANAGSPDTKQAAQDLMGFIKGSLVMRSVGIGGDTDNNYDYTKVGGLAMNTTLKLKKIPDSLAAIFETKYADLSLSKASQWDEFITWTDSVWQAE
;
A
#
# COMPACT_ATOMS: atom_id res chain seq x y z
N MET A 1 42.84 52.11 20.13
CA MET A 1 44.25 51.89 19.70
C MET A 1 44.92 50.94 20.68
N LYS A 2 45.64 49.91 20.18
CA LYS A 2 46.56 49.02 20.93
C LYS A 2 45.95 48.11 22.03
N ASN A 3 46.56 46.99 22.43
CA ASN A 3 47.13 45.84 21.69
C ASN A 3 47.55 44.72 22.69
N GLY A 4 47.66 43.46 22.23
CA GLY A 4 48.16 42.31 23.02
C GLY A 4 47.02 41.34 23.38
N ILE A 5 46.95 40.06 22.95
CA ILE A 5 47.90 39.07 22.39
C ILE A 5 48.84 38.40 23.42
N ARG A 6 48.47 37.17 23.83
CA ARG A 6 49.26 35.92 23.93
C ARG A 6 48.24 34.77 23.99
N LEU A 7 48.23 33.81 23.05
CA LEU A 7 49.11 32.63 22.90
C LEU A 7 49.07 31.64 24.09
N LEU A 8 49.15 30.31 23.91
CA LEU A 8 48.84 29.42 22.77
C LEU A 8 49.00 27.96 23.24
N THR A 9 48.00 27.09 23.05
CA THR A 9 48.23 25.64 23.05
C THR A 9 47.23 24.91 22.16
N ALA A 10 47.67 24.53 20.96
CA ALA A 10 46.96 23.57 20.12
C ALA A 10 47.69 22.22 20.22
N VAL A 11 46.94 21.13 20.39
CA VAL A 11 47.49 19.77 20.35
C VAL A 11 47.00 19.10 19.07
N PHE A 12 47.94 18.60 18.27
CA PHE A 12 47.65 17.81 17.08
C PHE A 12 47.08 16.44 17.47
N SER A 13 46.06 15.99 16.73
CA SER A 13 45.83 14.57 16.46
C SER A 13 45.72 14.39 14.96
N LEU A 14 46.63 13.59 14.41
CA LEU A 14 46.82 13.42 12.97
C LEU A 14 45.89 12.31 12.45
N VAL A 15 45.07 12.59 11.45
CA VAL A 15 44.36 11.57 10.66
C VAL A 15 44.89 11.64 9.24
N LEU A 16 45.50 10.55 8.75
CA LEU A 16 46.06 10.50 7.41
C LEU A 16 44.94 10.40 6.38
N LEU A 17 44.89 11.35 5.44
CA LEU A 17 44.15 11.19 4.20
C LEU A 17 44.95 10.27 3.26
N GLY A 18 44.51 9.01 3.15
CA GLY A 18 45.07 8.06 2.21
C GLY A 18 44.63 8.37 0.78
N ASN A 19 45.57 8.80 -0.07
CA ASN A 19 45.33 8.93 -1.51
C ASN A 19 45.21 7.53 -2.15
N SER A 20 44.02 7.15 -2.60
CA SER A 20 43.80 6.03 -3.51
C SER A 20 43.09 6.52 -4.77
N ALA A 21 43.88 6.94 -5.76
CA ALA A 21 43.36 7.28 -7.08
C ALA A 21 42.95 5.99 -7.81
N LEU A 22 41.64 5.76 -7.93
CA LEU A 22 41.07 4.77 -8.85
C LEU A 22 40.65 5.49 -10.13
N GLN A 23 41.11 4.97 -11.26
CA GLN A 23 40.82 5.52 -12.58
C GLN A 23 39.37 5.19 -12.99
N ALA A 24 38.80 6.03 -13.86
CA ALA A 24 37.50 5.75 -14.47
C ALA A 24 37.64 4.67 -15.54
N GLU A 25 37.39 3.41 -15.18
CA GLU A 25 37.15 2.34 -16.15
C GLU A 25 35.67 2.25 -16.54
N ASN A 26 35.42 1.80 -17.77
CA ASN A 26 34.08 1.84 -18.38
C ASN A 26 33.09 0.88 -17.73
N PHE A 27 32.05 1.42 -17.10
CA PHE A 27 30.94 0.63 -16.56
C PHE A 27 30.11 0.00 -17.71
N ASN A 28 30.33 -1.30 -17.96
CA ASN A 28 29.60 -2.05 -18.99
C ASN A 28 28.45 -2.84 -18.34
N LEU A 29 27.21 -2.38 -18.55
CA LEU A 29 25.99 -2.91 -17.92
C LEU A 29 25.63 -4.36 -18.28
N ASN A 30 26.31 -4.99 -19.26
CA ASN A 30 25.89 -6.29 -19.80
C ASN A 30 26.28 -7.53 -18.97
N LYS A 31 26.77 -7.39 -17.73
CA LYS A 31 27.15 -8.54 -16.87
C LYS A 31 26.86 -8.33 -15.37
N VAL A 32 25.57 -8.33 -15.01
CA VAL A 32 25.12 -8.61 -13.63
C VAL A 32 24.25 -9.86 -13.64
N ARG A 33 24.51 -10.82 -12.74
CA ARG A 33 23.66 -11.98 -12.47
C ARG A 33 23.09 -11.87 -11.06
N ALA A 34 21.84 -12.28 -10.85
CA ALA A 34 21.11 -12.09 -9.59
C ALA A 34 21.77 -12.72 -8.34
N SER A 35 22.69 -13.69 -8.52
CA SER A 35 23.40 -14.39 -7.44
C SER A 35 24.46 -13.57 -6.68
N GLY A 36 24.52 -12.23 -6.86
CA GLY A 36 25.57 -11.36 -6.31
C GLY A 36 25.26 -10.67 -4.97
N ILE A 37 23.99 -10.56 -4.58
CA ILE A 37 23.59 -9.68 -3.46
C ILE A 37 23.75 -10.39 -2.11
N LYS A 38 24.76 -9.98 -1.32
CA LYS A 38 24.92 -10.37 0.09
C LYS A 38 24.59 -9.21 1.02
N THR A 39 23.86 -9.50 2.08
CA THR A 39 23.51 -8.55 3.15
C THR A 39 24.68 -8.33 4.13
N ALA A 40 24.76 -7.12 4.68
CA ALA A 40 25.65 -6.76 5.80
C ALA A 40 24.82 -6.36 7.02
N GLY A 41 25.30 -6.71 8.22
CA GLY A 41 24.53 -6.66 9.47
C GLY A 41 24.71 -5.38 10.31
N ALA A 42 23.87 -5.27 11.33
CA ALA A 42 23.80 -4.16 12.28
C ALA A 42 24.98 -4.09 13.27
N ASP A 43 25.13 -2.95 13.94
CA ASP A 43 25.90 -2.80 15.18
C ASP A 43 25.14 -1.93 16.21
N LYS A 44 25.62 -1.84 17.46
CA LYS A 44 24.88 -1.32 18.63
C LYS A 44 25.64 -0.18 19.36
N GLY A 45 24.99 0.98 19.54
CA GLY A 45 25.50 2.14 20.30
C GLY A 45 24.44 2.80 21.19
N ILE A 46 24.84 3.32 22.36
CA ILE A 46 23.96 3.47 23.55
C ILE A 46 24.34 4.70 24.42
N ILE A 47 23.34 5.53 24.79
CA ILE A 47 23.29 6.47 25.95
C ILE A 47 24.25 7.71 25.92
N PRO A 48 23.95 8.88 26.57
CA PRO A 48 22.91 9.19 27.57
C PRO A 48 21.89 10.31 27.21
N GLN A 49 21.00 10.56 28.17
CA GLN A 49 19.90 11.54 28.20
C GLN A 49 20.36 13.01 28.29
N ILE A 50 19.50 13.93 27.82
CA ILE A 50 19.02 15.15 28.53
C ILE A 50 17.60 15.49 28.00
N PHE A 51 16.81 16.20 28.80
CA PHE A 51 15.41 16.68 28.61
C PHE A 51 14.31 15.89 29.35
N SER A 52 14.28 16.07 30.67
CA SER A 52 13.23 15.57 31.56
C SER A 52 11.96 16.44 31.53
N HIS A 53 10.94 16.02 30.79
CA HIS A 53 9.55 16.35 31.10
C HIS A 53 8.89 15.07 31.64
N LYS A 54 8.28 15.14 32.84
CA LYS A 54 7.66 13.95 33.47
C LYS A 54 6.53 13.40 32.58
N PRO A 55 6.61 12.14 32.11
CA PRO A 55 5.46 11.48 31.50
C PRO A 55 4.33 11.33 32.53
N GLN A 56 3.09 11.43 32.06
CA GLN A 56 1.91 11.14 32.88
C GLN A 56 1.87 9.64 33.22
N GLU A 57 1.46 9.28 34.44
CA GLU A 57 1.45 7.87 34.88
C GLU A 57 0.44 7.04 34.08
N GLY A 58 0.97 6.22 33.18
CA GLY A 58 0.23 5.36 32.25
C GLY A 58 1.22 4.66 31.33
N GLY A 59 1.68 3.48 31.74
CA GLY A 59 2.80 2.79 31.08
C GLY A 59 2.57 2.49 29.60
N THR A 60 3.65 2.57 28.82
CA THR A 60 3.69 2.28 27.38
C THR A 60 3.00 0.94 27.06
N LYS A 61 1.91 1.00 26.30
CA LYS A 61 1.13 -0.19 25.92
C LYS A 61 1.87 -1.04 24.89
N ASP A 62 1.39 -2.26 24.63
CA ASP A 62 2.01 -3.10 23.60
C ASP A 62 1.74 -2.54 22.20
N TRP A 63 0.49 -2.14 21.93
CA TRP A 63 0.07 -1.60 20.64
C TRP A 63 -0.73 -0.30 20.75
N THR A 64 -0.56 0.57 19.75
CA THR A 64 -1.52 1.63 19.42
C THR A 64 -1.97 1.44 17.98
N VAL A 65 -3.27 1.19 17.80
CA VAL A 65 -3.94 1.09 16.50
C VAL A 65 -4.53 2.46 16.16
N MET A 66 -4.20 2.95 14.97
CA MET A 66 -4.54 4.28 14.47
C MET A 66 -5.34 4.14 13.17
N VAL A 67 -6.65 4.37 13.21
CA VAL A 67 -7.51 4.26 12.00
C VAL A 67 -7.87 5.65 11.51
N PHE A 68 -7.45 5.99 10.29
CA PHE A 68 -7.82 7.23 9.63
C PHE A 68 -8.99 6.94 8.67
N MET A 69 -10.19 7.33 9.10
CA MET A 69 -11.46 6.96 8.46
C MET A 69 -12.04 8.14 7.72
N ASN A 70 -11.74 8.23 6.42
CA ASN A 70 -12.34 9.24 5.57
C ASN A 70 -13.65 8.70 4.97
N ALA A 71 -14.79 9.11 5.53
CA ALA A 71 -16.12 8.95 4.95
C ALA A 71 -16.76 10.31 4.64
N LYS A 72 -15.96 11.25 4.09
CA LYS A 72 -16.45 12.53 3.55
C LYS A 72 -16.76 12.41 2.06
N ASN A 73 -17.31 11.26 1.67
CA ASN A 73 -17.65 10.85 0.30
C ASN A 73 -18.83 9.87 0.31
N ASP A 74 -19.12 9.20 -0.81
CA ASP A 74 -20.22 8.24 -0.93
C ASP A 74 -20.18 7.08 0.09
N LEU A 75 -19.04 6.69 0.66
CA LEU A 75 -18.93 5.64 1.70
C LEU A 75 -19.67 5.99 3.00
N ALA A 76 -20.05 7.26 3.19
CA ALA A 76 -20.98 7.66 4.25
C ALA A 76 -22.37 7.02 4.10
N GLN A 77 -22.79 6.70 2.87
CA GLN A 77 -24.12 6.16 2.53
C GLN A 77 -24.06 5.23 1.28
N SER A 78 -22.98 4.47 1.08
CA SER A 78 -22.78 3.75 -0.18
C SER A 78 -23.67 2.50 -0.26
N SER A 79 -24.27 2.31 -1.44
CA SER A 79 -25.12 1.16 -1.71
C SER A 79 -24.26 -0.02 -2.19
N LEU A 80 -24.10 -1.03 -1.34
CA LEU A 80 -23.49 -2.29 -1.72
C LEU A 80 -24.60 -3.26 -2.13
N LEU A 81 -24.63 -3.67 -3.40
CA LEU A 81 -25.59 -4.64 -3.93
C LEU A 81 -27.07 -4.28 -3.62
N GLY A 82 -27.39 -2.99 -3.60
CA GLY A 82 -28.72 -2.45 -3.29
C GLY A 82 -28.93 -2.04 -1.81
N LEU A 83 -27.98 -2.33 -0.92
CA LEU A 83 -28.07 -2.04 0.51
C LEU A 83 -27.24 -0.80 0.87
N VAL A 84 -27.92 0.30 1.20
CA VAL A 84 -27.31 1.54 1.69
C VAL A 84 -26.66 1.29 3.06
N GLY A 85 -25.33 1.38 3.11
CA GLY A 85 -24.53 1.18 4.32
C GLY A 85 -23.87 2.46 4.82
N LYS A 86 -23.80 2.59 6.14
CA LYS A 86 -22.99 3.61 6.85
C LYS A 86 -21.71 2.96 7.34
N TRP A 87 -20.76 2.73 6.43
CA TRP A 87 -19.67 1.80 6.68
C TRP A 87 -18.71 2.29 7.76
N ALA A 88 -18.28 3.56 7.74
CA ALA A 88 -17.44 4.09 8.82
C ALA A 88 -18.13 4.08 10.21
N GLU A 89 -19.45 4.21 10.28
CA GLU A 89 -20.20 4.06 11.54
C GLU A 89 -20.41 2.59 11.96
N ARG A 90 -20.34 1.63 11.02
CA ARG A 90 -20.32 0.17 11.31
C ARG A 90 -18.96 -0.26 11.84
N ASP A 91 -17.89 0.08 11.15
CA ASP A 91 -16.51 -0.28 11.49
C ASP A 91 -16.10 0.35 12.83
N LEU A 92 -16.52 1.59 13.11
CA LEU A 92 -16.39 2.19 14.44
C LEU A 92 -17.20 1.43 15.50
N ALA A 93 -18.42 0.98 15.17
CA ALA A 93 -19.21 0.17 16.09
C ALA A 93 -18.62 -1.24 16.34
N GLU A 94 -17.89 -1.82 15.38
CA GLU A 94 -17.08 -3.04 15.58
C GLU A 94 -15.89 -2.78 16.51
N MET A 95 -15.12 -1.71 16.26
CA MET A 95 -14.04 -1.28 17.17
C MET A 95 -14.56 -1.06 18.60
N GLN A 96 -15.74 -0.47 18.77
CA GLN A 96 -16.39 -0.26 20.07
C GLN A 96 -16.81 -1.57 20.79
N LYS A 97 -16.90 -2.73 20.12
CA LYS A 97 -17.18 -4.01 20.82
C LYS A 97 -16.01 -4.45 21.71
N VAL A 98 -14.78 -4.12 21.30
CA VAL A 98 -13.54 -4.41 22.06
C VAL A 98 -13.06 -3.17 22.81
N GLY A 99 -12.92 -2.04 22.09
CA GLY A 99 -12.44 -0.77 22.60
C GLY A 99 -10.93 -0.75 22.94
N THR A 100 -10.48 0.40 23.45
CA THR A 100 -9.18 0.54 24.10
C THR A 100 -9.10 -0.34 25.35
N THR A 101 -8.06 -1.17 25.45
CA THR A 101 -7.85 -2.13 26.55
C THR A 101 -6.64 -1.74 27.41
N GLY A 102 -6.32 -2.55 28.43
CA GLY A 102 -5.06 -2.40 29.18
C GLY A 102 -3.81 -2.61 28.32
N LYS A 103 -3.89 -3.42 27.25
CA LYS A 103 -2.74 -3.76 26.38
C LYS A 103 -2.67 -2.94 25.09
N ILE A 104 -3.79 -2.40 24.61
CA ILE A 104 -3.91 -1.77 23.29
C ILE A 104 -4.65 -0.42 23.40
N ASN A 105 -4.15 0.61 22.72
CA ASN A 105 -4.91 1.82 22.42
C ASN A 105 -5.58 1.70 21.05
N VAL A 106 -6.85 2.10 20.94
CA VAL A 106 -7.57 2.19 19.66
C VAL A 106 -7.97 3.64 19.46
N VAL A 107 -7.36 4.30 18.48
CA VAL A 107 -7.53 5.73 18.21
C VAL A 107 -7.97 5.92 16.77
N VAL A 108 -8.98 6.76 16.56
CA VAL A 108 -9.63 6.96 15.26
C VAL A 108 -9.71 8.44 14.95
N ASP A 109 -9.34 8.87 13.73
CA ASP A 109 -9.71 10.18 13.17
C ASP A 109 -10.76 9.91 12.09
N ILE A 110 -12.02 10.17 12.41
CA ILE A 110 -13.18 9.84 11.55
C ILE A 110 -13.80 11.12 11.01
N GLY A 111 -13.73 11.30 9.69
CA GLY A 111 -14.45 12.33 8.94
C GLY A 111 -15.73 11.76 8.35
N ILE A 112 -16.85 12.47 8.49
CA ILE A 112 -18.14 12.05 7.95
C ILE A 112 -18.80 13.22 7.21
N ALA A 113 -19.31 12.96 6.01
CA ALA A 113 -20.03 13.93 5.20
C ALA A 113 -21.13 14.67 5.99
N GLY A 114 -21.15 16.00 5.88
CA GLY A 114 -22.04 16.92 6.60
C GLY A 114 -21.73 17.13 8.08
N LYS A 115 -20.67 16.51 8.64
CA LYS A 115 -20.38 16.51 10.09
C LYS A 115 -18.94 16.94 10.45
N GLY A 116 -18.07 17.18 9.46
CA GLY A 116 -16.63 17.38 9.68
C GLY A 116 -15.96 16.09 10.19
N ALA A 117 -14.88 16.23 10.97
CA ALA A 117 -14.15 15.10 11.54
C ALA A 117 -13.98 15.18 13.07
N LYS A 118 -13.73 14.02 13.68
CA LYS A 118 -13.48 13.86 15.13
C LYS A 118 -12.35 12.87 15.37
N ARG A 119 -11.45 13.22 16.31
CA ARG A 119 -10.52 12.24 16.88
C ARG A 119 -11.12 11.62 18.13
N LEU A 120 -11.10 10.30 18.21
CA LEU A 120 -11.66 9.50 19.29
C LEU A 120 -10.58 8.57 19.86
N LEU A 121 -10.48 8.45 21.18
CA LEU A 121 -9.99 7.24 21.80
C LEU A 121 -11.21 6.32 21.98
N VAL A 122 -11.25 5.21 21.25
CA VAL A 122 -12.43 4.34 21.21
C VAL A 122 -12.58 3.61 22.55
N GLY A 123 -13.75 3.75 23.16
CA GLY A 123 -14.14 3.07 24.38
C GLY A 123 -14.97 1.84 24.09
N LYS A 124 -15.05 0.92 25.06
CA LYS A 124 -15.92 -0.25 24.90
C LYS A 124 -17.40 0.16 25.07
N LYS A 125 -18.27 -0.44 24.25
CA LYS A 125 -19.73 -0.30 24.31
C LYS A 125 -20.30 -1.06 25.51
N GLY A 126 -20.86 -0.30 26.44
CA GLY A 126 -21.63 -0.81 27.57
C GLY A 126 -23.14 -0.62 27.38
N LEU A 127 -23.91 -0.86 28.44
CA LEU A 127 -25.38 -0.79 28.44
C LEU A 127 -25.94 0.59 28.05
N ILE A 128 -25.17 1.67 28.28
CA ILE A 128 -25.56 3.06 28.02
C ILE A 128 -24.83 3.63 26.77
N GLY A 129 -24.27 2.76 25.91
CA GLY A 129 -23.55 3.15 24.70
C GLY A 129 -22.03 3.03 24.80
N ALA A 130 -21.32 3.63 23.84
CA ALA A 130 -19.86 3.60 23.76
C ALA A 130 -19.21 4.65 24.67
N SER A 131 -18.14 4.26 25.35
CA SER A 131 -17.36 5.12 26.26
C SER A 131 -16.28 5.94 25.54
N ASP A 132 -16.53 6.35 24.29
CA ASP A 132 -15.57 7.05 23.44
C ASP A 132 -15.16 8.40 24.02
N LYS A 133 -13.87 8.62 24.20
CA LYS A 133 -13.33 9.93 24.59
C LYS A 133 -13.02 10.74 23.34
N VAL A 134 -13.83 11.78 23.08
CA VAL A 134 -13.53 12.78 22.04
C VAL A 134 -12.24 13.52 22.42
N LEU A 135 -11.27 13.54 21.51
CA LEU A 135 -9.93 14.13 21.66
C LEU A 135 -9.79 15.46 20.92
N SER A 136 -10.52 15.60 19.80
CA SER A 136 -10.73 16.84 19.07
C SER A 136 -11.97 16.72 18.19
N THR A 137 -12.50 17.86 17.73
CA THR A 137 -13.53 17.94 16.70
C THR A 137 -13.15 19.09 15.76
N ASP A 138 -13.32 18.86 14.47
CA ASP A 138 -12.94 19.79 13.41
C ASP A 138 -14.06 19.84 12.36
N PRO A 139 -14.91 20.89 12.38
CA PRO A 139 -16.05 21.01 11.48
C PRO A 139 -15.66 21.36 10.04
N LYS A 140 -14.37 21.60 9.75
CA LYS A 140 -13.86 21.96 8.41
C LYS A 140 -12.72 21.03 7.95
N ALA A 141 -12.63 19.85 8.53
CA ALA A 141 -11.59 18.87 8.24
C ALA A 141 -11.51 18.53 6.76
N ASP A 142 -10.33 18.74 6.16
CA ASP A 142 -9.92 18.05 4.95
C ASP A 142 -9.31 16.70 5.33
N MET A 143 -9.98 15.62 4.93
CA MET A 143 -9.48 14.25 5.09
C MET A 143 -8.67 13.78 3.87
N GLY A 144 -8.57 14.61 2.82
CA GLY A 144 -7.65 14.43 1.70
C GLY A 144 -6.26 15.02 1.93
N ASP A 145 -6.07 15.94 2.88
CA ASP A 145 -4.74 16.49 3.19
C ASP A 145 -3.88 15.45 3.94
N TYR A 146 -2.83 14.96 3.29
CA TYR A 146 -1.83 14.06 3.87
C TYR A 146 -1.19 14.62 5.15
N ARG A 147 -1.15 15.95 5.34
CA ARG A 147 -0.67 16.56 6.59
C ARG A 147 -1.58 16.27 7.77
N ARG A 148 -2.88 16.06 7.55
CA ARG A 148 -3.80 15.60 8.60
C ARG A 148 -3.43 14.19 9.07
N ALA A 149 -3.07 13.29 8.15
CA ALA A 149 -2.58 11.96 8.51
C ALA A 149 -1.25 12.02 9.28
N ILE A 150 -0.32 12.89 8.87
CA ILE A 150 0.94 13.15 9.61
C ILE A 150 0.66 13.62 11.04
N ASP A 151 -0.20 14.63 11.21
CA ASP A 151 -0.59 15.17 12.51
C ASP A 151 -1.35 14.15 13.36
N PHE A 152 -2.26 13.36 12.76
CA PHE A 152 -2.95 12.27 13.45
C PHE A 152 -1.99 11.23 14.00
N ILE A 153 -1.04 10.74 13.19
CA ILE A 153 -0.03 9.77 13.63
C ILE A 153 0.87 10.38 14.71
N LYS A 154 1.39 11.61 14.52
CA LYS A 154 2.26 12.28 15.49
C LYS A 154 1.56 12.54 16.83
N THR A 155 0.38 13.14 16.82
CA THR A 155 -0.37 13.45 18.04
C THR A 155 -0.88 12.19 18.75
N THR A 156 -1.15 11.12 18.00
CA THR A 156 -1.51 9.82 18.59
C THR A 156 -0.32 9.13 19.22
N LYS A 157 0.83 9.03 18.54
CA LYS A 157 2.09 8.50 19.12
C LYS A 157 2.49 9.24 20.41
N ALA A 158 2.32 10.57 20.43
CA ALA A 158 2.65 11.39 21.60
C ALA A 158 1.67 11.24 22.78
N LYS A 159 0.36 11.08 22.53
CA LYS A 159 -0.67 10.94 23.58
C LYS A 159 -0.91 9.50 24.04
N TYR A 160 -0.60 8.53 23.17
CA TYR A 160 -0.87 7.10 23.36
C TYR A 160 0.37 6.27 22.98
N PRO A 161 1.49 6.42 23.72
CA PRO A 161 2.72 5.71 23.42
C PRO A 161 2.54 4.19 23.59
N ALA A 162 3.04 3.46 22.60
CA ALA A 162 3.10 2.00 22.59
C ALA A 162 4.46 1.50 22.08
N LYS A 163 4.71 0.20 22.29
CA LYS A 163 5.90 -0.51 21.78
C LYS A 163 5.82 -0.70 20.27
N LYS A 164 4.62 -0.95 19.75
CA LYS A 164 4.32 -1.13 18.32
C LYS A 164 3.13 -0.27 17.87
N TYR A 165 3.10 0.05 16.59
CA TYR A 165 2.05 0.88 15.97
C TYR A 165 1.46 0.22 14.73
N MET A 166 0.13 0.24 14.62
CA MET A 166 -0.59 -0.09 13.40
C MET A 166 -1.26 1.17 12.87
N PHE A 167 -1.01 1.51 11.60
CA PHE A 167 -1.75 2.56 10.90
C PHE A 167 -2.69 1.91 9.88
N VAL A 168 -3.97 2.28 9.92
CA VAL A 168 -4.99 1.82 8.98
C VAL A 168 -5.53 3.04 8.23
N LEU A 169 -5.36 3.05 6.91
CA LEU A 169 -5.94 4.08 6.04
C LEU A 169 -7.20 3.51 5.40
N TRP A 170 -8.35 4.13 5.67
CA TRP A 170 -9.68 3.66 5.28
C TRP A 170 -10.36 4.65 4.35
N ASN A 171 -10.64 4.22 3.12
CA ASN A 171 -11.37 4.96 2.08
C ASN A 171 -11.55 4.05 0.83
N HIS A 172 -11.87 4.64 -0.32
CA HIS A 172 -11.53 4.08 -1.62
C HIS A 172 -10.01 4.09 -1.88
N GLY A 173 -9.60 3.42 -2.95
CA GLY A 173 -8.27 3.47 -3.52
C GLY A 173 -8.30 3.22 -5.04
N LEU A 174 -7.22 3.58 -5.75
CA LEU A 174 -7.03 3.35 -7.20
C LEU A 174 -5.58 2.99 -7.55
N GLY A 175 -4.91 2.23 -6.69
CA GLY A 175 -3.49 1.95 -6.82
C GLY A 175 -2.66 3.22 -6.87
N TRP A 176 -1.77 3.31 -7.87
CA TRP A 176 -0.90 4.47 -8.09
C TRP A 176 -1.58 5.68 -8.75
N ILE A 177 -2.84 5.53 -9.21
CA ILE A 177 -3.48 6.51 -10.09
C ILE A 177 -4.07 7.66 -9.27
N ASP A 178 -3.43 8.81 -9.40
CA ASP A 178 -3.81 10.10 -8.82
C ASP A 178 -4.61 10.92 -9.88
N PRO A 179 -5.96 11.05 -9.77
CA PRO A 179 -6.79 11.66 -10.79
C PRO A 179 -6.83 13.20 -10.73
N VAL A 180 -7.11 13.84 -11.86
CA VAL A 180 -7.44 15.27 -11.95
C VAL A 180 -8.87 15.51 -11.48
N MET A 181 -9.03 16.06 -10.27
CA MET A 181 -10.32 16.14 -9.56
C MET A 181 -11.46 16.83 -10.33
N LYS A 182 -11.14 17.78 -11.22
CA LYS A 182 -12.15 18.51 -12.02
C LYS A 182 -12.71 17.72 -13.21
N ASP A 183 -11.95 16.73 -13.70
CA ASP A 183 -12.32 15.93 -14.89
C ASP A 183 -12.80 14.52 -14.51
N ALA A 184 -12.69 14.15 -13.23
CA ALA A 184 -13.15 12.88 -12.71
C ALA A 184 -14.70 12.79 -12.78
N PRO A 185 -15.29 11.81 -13.49
CA PRO A 185 -16.73 11.80 -13.76
C PRO A 185 -17.57 11.51 -12.51
N ALA A 186 -18.66 12.26 -12.35
CA ALA A 186 -19.57 12.11 -11.20
C ALA A 186 -20.52 10.90 -11.36
N GLY A 187 -20.82 10.22 -10.25
CA GLY A 187 -21.93 9.25 -10.17
C GLY A 187 -21.62 7.79 -10.53
N THR A 188 -20.35 7.42 -10.72
CA THR A 188 -19.93 6.04 -11.07
C THR A 188 -18.99 5.37 -10.08
N GLY A 189 -18.57 6.05 -9.00
CA GLY A 189 -17.57 5.51 -8.07
C GLY A 189 -16.16 5.44 -8.67
N THR A 190 -15.82 6.39 -9.56
CA THR A 190 -14.57 6.46 -10.32
C THR A 190 -13.83 7.81 -10.12
N GLN A 191 -14.06 8.47 -8.97
CA GLN A 191 -13.27 9.61 -8.47
C GLN A 191 -12.35 9.08 -7.33
N LYS A 192 -11.14 8.61 -7.67
CA LYS A 192 -10.18 7.81 -6.86
C LYS A 192 -8.81 7.85 -7.58
N GLY A 193 -7.59 7.64 -7.06
CA GLY A 193 -6.88 7.85 -5.78
C GLY A 193 -7.38 7.23 -4.45
N ILE A 194 -6.65 7.55 -3.36
CA ILE A 194 -6.93 7.13 -1.97
C ILE A 194 -7.26 8.32 -1.03
N SER A 195 -8.13 8.08 -0.03
CA SER A 195 -8.59 9.08 0.96
C SER A 195 -9.32 10.29 0.36
N PHE A 196 -10.37 10.04 -0.41
CA PHE A 196 -11.19 11.04 -1.09
C PHE A 196 -12.12 11.77 -0.15
N ASP A 197 -12.02 13.10 -0.14
CA ASP A 197 -12.91 14.04 0.53
C ASP A 197 -13.69 14.84 -0.53
N ASP A 198 -14.95 14.45 -0.76
CA ASP A 198 -15.82 15.03 -1.76
C ASP A 198 -16.29 16.45 -1.39
N GLU A 199 -16.11 16.88 -0.14
CA GLU A 199 -16.46 18.24 0.30
C GLU A 199 -15.32 19.23 0.02
N THR A 200 -14.06 18.82 0.24
CA THR A 200 -12.87 19.65 -0.02
C THR A 200 -12.33 19.49 -1.44
N LYS A 201 -12.78 18.46 -2.16
CA LYS A 201 -12.25 18.04 -3.47
C LYS A 201 -10.76 17.76 -3.46
N ASN A 202 -10.30 17.10 -2.39
CA ASN A 202 -8.92 16.69 -2.20
C ASN A 202 -8.81 15.20 -1.84
N TYR A 203 -7.61 14.65 -2.00
CA TYR A 203 -7.26 13.26 -1.71
C TYR A 203 -5.75 13.11 -1.48
N ILE A 204 -5.35 12.01 -0.83
CA ILE A 204 -3.95 11.70 -0.58
C ILE A 204 -3.37 11.07 -1.84
N ARG A 205 -2.39 11.74 -2.45
CA ARG A 205 -1.73 11.29 -3.69
C ARG A 205 -0.67 10.23 -3.39
N THR A 206 -0.35 9.38 -4.36
CA THR A 206 0.55 8.25 -4.20
C THR A 206 1.94 8.66 -3.64
N PRO A 207 2.63 9.69 -4.16
CA PRO A 207 3.90 10.18 -3.57
C PRO A 207 3.75 10.82 -2.17
N GLN A 208 2.54 11.22 -1.78
CA GLN A 208 2.25 11.78 -0.45
C GLN A 208 2.12 10.66 0.61
N LEU A 209 1.82 9.41 0.23
CA LEU A 209 1.87 8.27 1.16
C LEU A 209 3.30 8.09 1.72
N GLY A 210 4.32 8.17 0.86
CA GLY A 210 5.71 8.17 1.31
C GLY A 210 6.02 9.36 2.23
N GLU A 211 5.47 10.54 1.93
CA GLU A 211 5.66 11.74 2.76
C GLU A 211 5.03 11.61 4.15
N ILE A 212 3.91 10.91 4.28
CA ILE A 212 3.28 10.61 5.58
C ILE A 212 4.27 9.90 6.49
N PHE A 213 4.91 8.82 6.02
CA PHE A 213 5.85 8.06 6.85
C PHE A 213 7.21 8.75 7.01
N ARG A 214 7.72 9.44 5.99
CA ARG A 214 8.93 10.28 6.10
C ARG A 214 8.80 11.32 7.22
N GLN A 215 7.63 11.95 7.36
CA GLN A 215 7.41 12.96 8.40
C GLN A 215 6.93 12.39 9.75
N ALA A 216 6.03 11.39 9.76
CA ALA A 216 5.41 10.86 10.98
C ALA A 216 6.14 9.67 11.61
N GLY A 217 7.18 9.17 10.93
CA GLY A 217 8.03 8.08 11.37
C GLY A 217 7.37 6.70 11.30
N TYR A 218 8.21 5.68 11.43
CA TYR A 218 7.88 4.26 11.25
C TYR A 218 6.61 3.76 11.95
N VAL A 219 5.92 2.79 11.34
CA VAL A 219 4.87 1.96 11.97
C VAL A 219 5.09 0.47 11.65
N ASP A 220 4.80 -0.41 12.60
CA ASP A 220 5.02 -1.86 12.45
C ASP A 220 4.11 -2.51 11.41
N VAL A 221 2.89 -2.00 11.25
CA VAL A 221 1.93 -2.45 10.24
C VAL A 221 1.26 -1.26 9.60
N PHE A 222 1.26 -1.21 8.27
CA PHE A 222 0.41 -0.34 7.46
C PHE A 222 -0.64 -1.19 6.74
N MET A 223 -1.92 -0.92 7.04
CA MET A 223 -3.05 -1.62 6.47
C MET A 223 -3.87 -0.64 5.63
N GLN A 224 -4.09 -0.98 4.37
CA GLN A 224 -4.89 -0.18 3.45
C GLN A 224 -6.26 -0.83 3.33
N ASN A 225 -7.24 -0.31 4.07
CA ASN A 225 -8.65 -0.69 3.95
C ASN A 225 -9.25 0.13 2.79
N ALA A 226 -8.76 -0.18 1.59
CA ALA A 226 -8.99 0.57 0.37
C ALA A 226 -8.67 -0.30 -0.87
N CYS A 227 -9.41 -0.08 -1.96
CA CYS A 227 -9.30 -0.83 -3.20
C CYS A 227 -7.94 -0.66 -3.90
N LEU A 228 -7.48 -1.73 -4.58
CA LEU A 228 -6.38 -1.69 -5.54
C LEU A 228 -5.03 -1.24 -4.94
N GLN A 229 -4.86 -1.28 -3.63
CA GLN A 229 -3.70 -0.71 -2.93
C GLN A 229 -2.48 -1.63 -2.83
N GLN A 230 -2.59 -2.89 -3.24
CA GLN A 230 -1.49 -3.85 -3.24
C GLN A 230 -0.64 -3.77 -4.52
N MET A 231 -0.26 -2.56 -4.89
CA MET A 231 0.57 -2.30 -6.07
C MET A 231 2.04 -2.12 -5.70
N GLY A 232 2.95 -2.54 -6.57
CA GLY A 232 4.40 -2.38 -6.35
C GLY A 232 4.80 -0.91 -6.22
N GLU A 233 4.22 -0.03 -7.02
CA GLU A 233 4.45 1.42 -7.02
C GLU A 233 4.04 2.05 -5.68
N VAL A 234 2.80 1.78 -5.22
CA VAL A 234 2.26 2.26 -3.94
C VAL A 234 3.06 1.72 -2.77
N ALA A 235 3.44 0.43 -2.82
CA ALA A 235 4.23 -0.20 -1.79
C ALA A 235 5.66 0.37 -1.72
N TYR A 236 6.25 0.73 -2.85
CA TYR A 236 7.62 1.24 -2.92
C TYR A 236 7.74 2.67 -2.37
N GLU A 237 6.72 3.53 -2.54
CA GLU A 237 6.66 4.86 -1.92
C GLU A 237 6.72 4.81 -0.37
N VAL A 238 6.13 3.77 0.23
CA VAL A 238 6.02 3.65 1.70
C VAL A 238 7.05 2.73 2.35
N LYS A 239 7.85 2.00 1.55
CA LYS A 239 8.63 0.82 1.97
C LYS A 239 9.55 1.03 3.19
N ASP A 240 10.16 2.21 3.31
CA ASP A 240 11.12 2.53 4.37
C ASP A 240 10.45 2.99 5.68
N GLY A 241 9.14 3.22 5.64
CA GLY A 241 8.34 3.73 6.75
C GLY A 241 7.47 2.68 7.46
N VAL A 242 7.45 1.43 6.99
CA VAL A 242 6.45 0.43 7.41
C VAL A 242 7.07 -0.96 7.59
N GLY A 243 6.63 -1.72 8.60
CA GLY A 243 7.15 -3.06 8.91
C GLY A 243 6.44 -4.23 8.20
N LEU A 244 5.17 -4.01 7.82
CA LEU A 244 4.32 -4.91 7.06
C LEU A 244 3.33 -4.05 6.26
N ILE A 245 3.08 -4.41 5.00
CA ILE A 245 1.97 -3.82 4.22
C ILE A 245 0.88 -4.89 4.08
N VAL A 246 -0.38 -4.48 4.27
CA VAL A 246 -1.59 -5.30 4.08
C VAL A 246 -2.53 -4.55 3.14
N ALA A 247 -2.84 -5.12 1.97
CA ALA A 247 -3.73 -4.52 0.98
C ALA A 247 -4.32 -5.56 0.01
N SER A 248 -5.30 -5.14 -0.80
CA SER A 248 -5.87 -5.92 -1.91
C SER A 248 -5.34 -5.45 -3.27
N GLU A 249 -5.13 -6.40 -4.19
CA GLU A 249 -4.79 -6.11 -5.60
C GLU A 249 -6.03 -5.71 -6.40
N GLU A 250 -7.22 -6.04 -5.89
CA GLU A 250 -8.53 -5.81 -6.47
C GLU A 250 -9.31 -4.76 -5.65
N THR A 251 -10.51 -4.41 -6.11
CA THR A 251 -11.54 -3.79 -5.28
C THR A 251 -11.91 -4.65 -4.08
N MET A 252 -12.10 -4.00 -2.92
CA MET A 252 -12.60 -4.63 -1.70
C MET A 252 -14.08 -4.33 -1.50
N LEU A 253 -14.77 -5.21 -0.77
CA LEU A 253 -16.13 -4.94 -0.29
C LEU A 253 -16.12 -3.74 0.67
N ALA A 254 -17.17 -2.91 0.65
CA ALA A 254 -17.28 -1.70 1.47
C ALA A 254 -17.32 -1.94 2.99
N GLN A 255 -17.40 -3.20 3.44
CA GLN A 255 -17.21 -3.60 4.84
C GLN A 255 -15.72 -3.61 5.26
N GLY A 256 -14.79 -3.73 4.33
CA GLY A 256 -13.36 -3.72 4.66
C GLY A 256 -12.94 -4.90 5.55
N PHE A 257 -12.17 -4.60 6.60
CA PHE A 257 -11.68 -5.56 7.59
C PHE A 257 -12.59 -5.61 8.84
N ASP A 258 -12.83 -6.82 9.36
CA ASP A 258 -13.54 -7.05 10.63
C ASP A 258 -12.69 -6.59 11.82
N TYR A 259 -13.01 -5.40 12.34
CA TYR A 259 -12.21 -4.77 13.41
C TYR A 259 -12.42 -5.46 14.76
N GLU A 260 -13.56 -6.13 14.96
CA GLU A 260 -13.79 -6.91 16.19
C GLU A 260 -12.86 -8.13 16.23
N LYS A 261 -12.83 -8.93 15.16
CA LYS A 261 -11.96 -10.11 15.09
C LYS A 261 -10.48 -9.71 15.16
N LEU A 262 -10.08 -8.64 14.47
CA LEU A 262 -8.71 -8.12 14.51
C LEU A 262 -8.31 -7.68 15.94
N LEU A 263 -9.10 -6.83 16.60
CA LEU A 263 -8.77 -6.36 17.95
C LEU A 263 -8.82 -7.49 18.99
N ASN A 264 -9.68 -8.49 18.83
CA ASN A 264 -9.69 -9.68 19.69
C ASN A 264 -8.42 -10.55 19.48
N PHE A 265 -8.00 -10.79 18.23
CA PHE A 265 -6.73 -11.47 17.92
C PHE A 265 -5.53 -10.76 18.58
N MET A 266 -5.43 -9.44 18.38
CA MET A 266 -4.33 -8.64 18.95
C MET A 266 -4.33 -8.65 20.49
N ASN A 267 -5.49 -8.61 21.13
CA ASN A 267 -5.58 -8.66 22.60
C ASN A 267 -5.28 -10.06 23.17
N GLY A 268 -5.56 -11.13 22.41
CA GLY A 268 -5.22 -12.51 22.78
C GLY A 268 -3.71 -12.70 22.93
N ASN A 269 -2.93 -12.29 21.93
CA ASN A 269 -1.47 -12.32 21.97
C ASN A 269 -0.87 -11.02 21.40
N THR A 270 -0.50 -10.06 22.25
CA THR A 270 0.12 -8.80 21.79
C THR A 270 1.55 -8.96 21.26
N ALA A 271 2.19 -10.12 21.46
CA ALA A 271 3.52 -10.45 20.97
C ALA A 271 3.51 -11.20 19.62
N PHE A 272 2.43 -11.10 18.82
CA PHE A 272 2.34 -11.76 17.53
C PHE A 272 3.45 -11.34 16.54
N SER A 273 3.86 -12.27 15.68
CA SER A 273 4.72 -11.99 14.52
C SER A 273 3.92 -11.51 13.30
N ASN A 274 4.61 -10.94 12.32
CA ASN A 274 3.98 -10.50 11.07
C ASN A 274 3.38 -11.70 10.31
N GLU A 275 4.01 -12.87 10.39
CA GLU A 275 3.48 -14.13 9.85
C GLU A 275 2.16 -14.51 10.53
N GLN A 276 2.09 -14.46 11.87
CA GLN A 276 0.87 -14.80 12.61
C GLN A 276 -0.30 -13.83 12.30
N LEU A 277 -0.01 -12.53 12.17
CA LEU A 277 -1.01 -11.56 11.72
C LEU A 277 -1.45 -11.84 10.27
N SER A 278 -0.50 -12.19 9.39
CA SER A 278 -0.81 -12.52 8.00
C SER A 278 -1.65 -13.78 7.88
N ASP A 279 -1.30 -14.85 8.59
CA ASP A 279 -2.06 -16.10 8.65
C ASP A 279 -3.48 -15.86 9.17
N PHE A 280 -3.64 -15.08 10.26
CA PHE A 280 -4.95 -14.65 10.76
C PHE A 280 -5.77 -13.93 9.68
N LEU A 281 -5.18 -12.95 8.99
CA LEU A 281 -5.87 -12.16 7.95
C LEU A 281 -6.28 -13.03 6.75
N MET A 282 -5.40 -13.94 6.28
CA MET A 282 -5.73 -14.85 5.18
C MET A 282 -6.86 -15.81 5.57
N SER A 283 -6.79 -16.39 6.78
CA SER A 283 -7.83 -17.30 7.29
C SER A 283 -9.17 -16.60 7.46
N TRP A 284 -9.19 -15.40 8.04
CA TRP A 284 -10.39 -14.59 8.17
C TRP A 284 -11.01 -14.25 6.80
N TYR A 285 -10.20 -13.82 5.82
CA TYR A 285 -10.71 -13.43 4.50
C TYR A 285 -11.31 -14.63 3.74
N ARG A 286 -10.65 -15.80 3.82
CA ARG A 286 -11.19 -17.06 3.26
C ARG A 286 -12.49 -17.47 3.94
N GLN A 287 -12.57 -17.36 5.27
CA GLN A 287 -13.78 -17.66 6.04
C GLN A 287 -14.92 -16.71 5.66
N PHE A 288 -14.67 -15.40 5.61
CA PHE A 288 -15.67 -14.39 5.27
C PHE A 288 -16.31 -14.59 3.89
N TYR A 289 -15.52 -14.93 2.86
CA TYR A 289 -16.06 -15.22 1.53
C TYR A 289 -16.77 -16.59 1.44
N ALA A 290 -16.44 -17.55 2.31
CA ALA A 290 -17.10 -18.85 2.39
C ALA A 290 -18.43 -18.80 3.18
N GLU A 291 -18.48 -18.03 4.27
CA GLU A 291 -19.68 -17.79 5.10
C GLU A 291 -20.64 -16.79 4.46
N GLY A 292 -20.11 -15.84 3.67
CA GLY A 292 -20.87 -14.75 3.07
C GLY A 292 -20.99 -13.52 3.99
N MET A 293 -21.47 -12.40 3.44
CA MET A 293 -21.62 -11.16 4.18
C MET A 293 -22.86 -11.21 5.11
N PRO A 294 -22.73 -10.98 6.43
CA PRO A 294 -23.86 -10.98 7.34
C PRO A 294 -24.70 -9.69 7.19
N ILE A 295 -25.99 -9.85 6.88
CA ILE A 295 -26.99 -8.78 6.75
C ILE A 295 -28.13 -9.10 7.71
N GLY A 296 -27.94 -8.74 8.98
CA GLY A 296 -28.87 -9.11 10.04
C GLY A 296 -28.89 -10.63 10.26
N PRO A 297 -30.05 -11.31 10.13
CA PRO A 297 -30.15 -12.76 10.34
C PRO A 297 -29.74 -13.59 9.11
N ILE A 298 -29.54 -12.99 7.93
CA ILE A 298 -29.17 -13.70 6.70
C ILE A 298 -27.70 -13.46 6.35
N HIS A 299 -27.09 -14.44 5.68
CA HIS A 299 -25.77 -14.28 5.05
C HIS A 299 -25.97 -14.20 3.54
N MET A 300 -25.46 -13.15 2.91
CA MET A 300 -25.46 -12.99 1.46
C MET A 300 -24.26 -13.73 0.88
N PRO A 301 -24.46 -14.69 -0.05
CA PRO A 301 -23.37 -15.47 -0.60
C PRO A 301 -22.41 -14.58 -1.40
N LEU A 302 -21.12 -14.73 -1.13
CA LEU A 302 -20.04 -14.10 -1.91
C LEU A 302 -19.44 -15.08 -2.94
N THR A 303 -20.04 -16.27 -3.08
CA THR A 303 -19.67 -17.32 -4.03
C THR A 303 -19.93 -16.88 -5.47
N GLY A 304 -18.89 -16.36 -6.12
CA GLY A 304 -18.95 -15.76 -7.45
C GLY A 304 -18.28 -14.39 -7.54
N MET A 305 -17.94 -13.77 -6.40
CA MET A 305 -17.10 -12.57 -6.39
C MET A 305 -15.62 -12.94 -6.40
N GLY A 306 -14.91 -12.49 -7.44
CA GLY A 306 -13.45 -12.44 -7.45
C GLY A 306 -12.93 -11.49 -6.37
N ALA A 307 -11.95 -11.93 -5.58
CA ALA A 307 -11.37 -11.12 -4.51
C ALA A 307 -9.91 -11.50 -4.22
N THR A 308 -9.11 -10.54 -3.78
CA THR A 308 -7.71 -10.78 -3.35
C THR A 308 -7.36 -10.04 -2.07
N LEU A 309 -6.41 -10.58 -1.31
CA LEU A 309 -5.76 -9.92 -0.18
C LEU A 309 -4.35 -10.46 -0.03
N SER A 310 -3.38 -9.60 0.28
CA SER A 310 -2.00 -10.02 0.54
C SER A 310 -1.37 -9.33 1.74
N THR A 311 -0.25 -9.88 2.20
CA THR A 311 0.71 -9.17 3.03
C THR A 311 2.10 -9.26 2.41
N ILE A 312 2.86 -8.16 2.39
CA ILE A 312 4.21 -8.10 1.80
C ILE A 312 5.25 -7.52 2.76
N ARG A 313 6.50 -7.96 2.61
CA ARG A 313 7.68 -7.54 3.38
C ARG A 313 8.26 -6.26 2.80
N PRO A 314 8.11 -5.09 3.46
CA PRO A 314 8.48 -3.81 2.85
C PRO A 314 9.98 -3.69 2.57
N ALA A 315 10.82 -4.20 3.48
CA ALA A 315 12.26 -4.26 3.32
C ALA A 315 12.74 -5.04 2.06
N ALA A 316 11.95 -6.01 1.57
CA ALA A 316 12.27 -6.76 0.36
C ALA A 316 12.11 -5.92 -0.91
N LEU A 317 11.26 -4.89 -0.92
CA LEU A 317 11.05 -4.00 -2.06
C LEU A 317 12.32 -3.30 -2.52
N ASN A 318 13.32 -3.13 -1.63
CA ASN A 318 14.64 -2.61 -2.00
C ASN A 318 15.36 -3.46 -3.07
N ALA A 319 15.01 -4.73 -3.23
CA ALA A 319 15.55 -5.60 -4.29
C ALA A 319 14.64 -5.67 -5.53
N LEU A 320 13.36 -5.25 -5.44
CA LEU A 320 12.39 -5.35 -6.54
C LEU A 320 12.90 -4.73 -7.85
N PRO A 321 13.49 -3.51 -7.87
CA PRO A 321 14.02 -2.92 -9.10
C PRO A 321 15.02 -3.83 -9.83
N GLY A 322 15.95 -4.46 -9.12
CA GLY A 322 16.94 -5.35 -9.73
C GLY A 322 16.34 -6.60 -10.40
N TYR A 323 15.18 -7.07 -9.95
CA TYR A 323 14.43 -8.15 -10.60
C TYR A 323 13.57 -7.63 -11.77
N LEU A 324 13.00 -6.42 -11.66
CA LEU A 324 12.28 -5.77 -12.76
C LEU A 324 13.23 -5.49 -13.93
N ASP A 325 14.40 -4.91 -13.68
CA ASP A 325 15.42 -4.55 -14.68
C ASP A 325 15.99 -5.79 -15.37
N ALA A 326 16.24 -6.87 -14.61
CA ALA A 326 16.71 -8.13 -15.17
C ALA A 326 15.67 -8.74 -16.13
N PHE A 327 14.40 -8.76 -15.73
CA PHE A 327 13.28 -9.24 -16.53
C PHE A 327 13.03 -8.35 -17.77
N ALA A 328 12.74 -7.08 -17.56
CA ALA A 328 12.46 -6.10 -18.61
C ALA A 328 13.60 -6.02 -19.63
N GLY A 329 14.84 -5.93 -19.14
CA GLY A 329 16.03 -5.93 -19.96
C GLY A 329 16.20 -7.22 -20.78
N ALA A 330 15.94 -8.40 -20.20
CA ALA A 330 16.00 -9.65 -20.96
C ALA A 330 14.93 -9.71 -22.05
N VAL A 331 13.68 -9.39 -21.71
CA VAL A 331 12.54 -9.36 -22.63
C VAL A 331 12.80 -8.42 -23.83
N MET A 332 13.30 -7.20 -23.56
CA MET A 332 13.62 -6.22 -24.59
C MET A 332 14.83 -6.63 -25.45
N ARG A 333 15.96 -7.01 -24.83
CA ARG A 333 17.19 -7.40 -25.56
C ARG A 333 16.98 -8.63 -26.45
N ASN A 334 16.17 -9.58 -26.00
CA ASN A 334 15.86 -10.80 -26.75
C ASN A 334 14.67 -10.63 -27.72
N ASN A 335 14.08 -9.42 -27.81
CA ASN A 335 12.97 -9.06 -28.69
C ASN A 335 11.75 -10.00 -28.58
N GLU A 336 11.34 -10.30 -27.34
CA GLU A 336 10.37 -11.35 -26.96
C GLU A 336 8.90 -10.93 -27.21
N THR A 337 8.66 -10.35 -28.38
CA THR A 337 7.40 -9.70 -28.78
C THR A 337 6.18 -10.62 -28.68
N ALA A 338 6.32 -11.89 -29.06
CA ALA A 338 5.27 -12.89 -28.92
C ALA A 338 4.91 -13.17 -27.45
N ALA A 339 5.90 -13.20 -26.57
CA ALA A 339 5.70 -13.47 -25.15
C ALA A 339 4.99 -12.33 -24.43
N VAL A 340 5.36 -11.07 -24.72
CA VAL A 340 4.64 -9.90 -24.15
C VAL A 340 3.25 -9.72 -24.76
N LYS A 341 3.03 -10.01 -26.05
CA LYS A 341 1.69 -10.04 -26.64
C LYS A 341 0.79 -11.08 -25.94
N ALA A 342 1.32 -12.28 -25.67
CA ALA A 342 0.62 -13.28 -24.88
C ALA A 342 0.33 -12.80 -23.45
N ALA A 343 1.28 -12.13 -22.79
CA ALA A 343 1.10 -11.58 -21.44
C ALA A 343 0.04 -10.47 -21.41
N ILE A 344 0.14 -9.44 -22.25
CA ILE A 344 -0.82 -8.31 -22.30
C ILE A 344 -2.25 -8.79 -22.50
N ALA A 345 -2.45 -9.78 -23.38
CA ALA A 345 -3.75 -10.34 -23.71
C ALA A 345 -4.35 -11.23 -22.59
N ASN A 346 -3.53 -11.99 -21.85
CA ASN A 346 -3.99 -13.06 -20.97
C ASN A 346 -3.68 -12.89 -19.47
N VAL A 347 -2.87 -11.90 -19.08
CA VAL A 347 -2.54 -11.63 -17.67
C VAL A 347 -3.82 -11.33 -16.87
N VAL A 348 -3.89 -11.87 -15.65
CA VAL A 348 -4.92 -11.48 -14.68
C VAL A 348 -4.87 -9.96 -14.47
N ARG A 349 -5.96 -9.28 -14.84
CA ARG A 349 -6.17 -7.85 -14.56
C ARG A 349 -7.30 -7.66 -13.56
N PHE A 350 -7.10 -6.73 -12.64
CA PHE A 350 -8.11 -6.35 -11.66
C PHE A 350 -9.08 -5.30 -12.25
N THR A 351 -9.97 -4.71 -11.46
CA THR A 351 -10.93 -3.66 -11.89
C THR A 351 -10.33 -2.63 -12.88
N SER A 352 -11.09 -2.21 -13.89
CA SER A 352 -10.70 -1.14 -14.81
C SER A 352 -11.03 0.26 -14.28
N LEU A 353 -10.62 1.32 -14.97
CA LEU A 353 -11.03 2.70 -14.62
C LEU A 353 -12.53 2.96 -14.84
N ASP A 354 -13.19 2.17 -15.68
CA ASP A 354 -14.63 2.20 -15.90
C ASP A 354 -15.21 0.78 -15.83
N PRO A 355 -15.37 0.19 -14.63
CA PRO A 355 -15.87 -1.17 -14.49
C PRO A 355 -17.36 -1.31 -14.84
N LYS A 356 -18.05 -0.19 -15.15
CA LYS A 356 -19.41 -0.20 -15.67
C LYS A 356 -19.42 -0.54 -17.16
N ASN A 357 -18.58 0.12 -17.95
CA ASN A 357 -18.60 0.01 -19.42
C ASN A 357 -17.47 -0.88 -19.99
N ASP A 358 -16.32 -0.97 -19.33
CA ASP A 358 -15.17 -1.79 -19.75
C ASP A 358 -15.16 -3.17 -19.07
N LYS A 359 -16.00 -4.08 -19.58
CA LYS A 359 -16.10 -5.46 -19.07
C LYS A 359 -14.92 -6.36 -19.45
N GLU A 360 -14.27 -6.09 -20.57
CA GLU A 360 -13.08 -6.83 -21.04
C GLU A 360 -11.77 -6.30 -20.40
N LYS A 361 -11.87 -5.41 -19.41
CA LYS A 361 -10.76 -4.79 -18.66
C LYS A 361 -9.65 -4.23 -19.57
N LYS A 362 -10.05 -3.66 -20.71
CA LYS A 362 -9.16 -3.04 -21.71
C LYS A 362 -8.47 -1.79 -21.17
N LEU A 363 -9.13 -1.11 -20.22
CA LEU A 363 -8.71 0.10 -19.51
C LEU A 363 -8.33 -0.22 -18.04
N SER A 364 -7.76 -1.42 -17.79
CA SER A 364 -7.23 -1.82 -16.49
C SER A 364 -5.70 -1.72 -16.43
N PHE A 365 -5.24 -0.79 -15.58
CA PHE A 365 -3.85 -0.49 -15.27
C PHE A 365 -3.27 -1.35 -14.14
N TYR A 366 -4.01 -2.36 -13.66
CA TYR A 366 -3.57 -3.20 -12.53
C TYR A 366 -3.54 -4.65 -13.00
N SER A 367 -2.33 -5.11 -13.31
CA SER A 367 -2.06 -6.48 -13.75
C SER A 367 -1.25 -7.21 -12.69
N ASP A 368 -1.51 -8.49 -12.50
CA ASP A 368 -0.72 -9.32 -11.59
C ASP A 368 0.73 -9.49 -12.10
N LEU A 369 1.71 -9.06 -11.31
CA LEU A 369 3.11 -9.08 -11.73
C LEU A 369 3.68 -10.51 -11.85
N TYR A 370 3.23 -11.42 -10.97
CA TYR A 370 3.67 -12.81 -10.99
C TYR A 370 3.09 -13.54 -12.20
N ASP A 371 1.82 -13.33 -12.50
CA ASP A 371 1.13 -13.92 -13.65
C ASP A 371 1.66 -13.35 -14.99
N TYR A 372 1.99 -12.05 -15.04
CA TYR A 372 2.67 -11.45 -16.19
C TYR A 372 4.01 -12.15 -16.47
N ALA A 373 4.87 -12.28 -15.45
CA ALA A 373 6.15 -12.97 -15.55
C ALA A 373 5.97 -14.46 -15.93
N ARG A 374 4.97 -15.14 -15.36
CA ARG A 374 4.62 -16.54 -15.68
C ARG A 374 4.21 -16.73 -17.14
N ILE A 375 3.44 -15.80 -17.72
CA ILE A 375 3.04 -15.89 -19.13
C ILE A 375 4.24 -15.61 -20.04
N VAL A 376 5.11 -14.67 -19.68
CA VAL A 376 6.36 -14.43 -20.42
C VAL A 376 7.29 -15.65 -20.36
N ASP A 377 7.52 -16.25 -19.19
CA ASP A 377 8.30 -17.49 -19.05
C ASP A 377 7.77 -18.61 -19.95
N ALA A 378 6.46 -18.84 -19.95
CA ALA A 378 5.83 -19.87 -20.78
C ALA A 378 6.02 -19.63 -22.29
N ASN A 379 6.03 -18.38 -22.75
CA ASN A 379 6.00 -18.03 -24.18
C ASN A 379 7.32 -17.49 -24.75
N ALA A 380 8.32 -17.18 -23.92
CA ALA A 380 9.63 -16.67 -24.35
C ALA A 380 10.40 -17.70 -25.19
N GLY A 381 11.19 -17.21 -26.14
CA GLY A 381 12.13 -18.01 -26.93
C GLY A 381 13.51 -18.14 -26.28
N SER A 382 13.98 -17.11 -25.57
CA SER A 382 15.31 -17.10 -24.96
C SER A 382 15.34 -17.71 -23.55
N PRO A 383 16.28 -18.62 -23.26
CA PRO A 383 16.52 -19.11 -21.89
C PRO A 383 16.89 -18.00 -20.88
N ASP A 384 17.50 -16.90 -21.34
CA ASP A 384 17.83 -15.73 -20.51
C ASP A 384 16.55 -15.05 -19.99
N THR A 385 15.58 -14.83 -20.88
CA THR A 385 14.24 -14.30 -20.55
C THR A 385 13.50 -15.20 -19.57
N LYS A 386 13.52 -16.53 -19.81
CA LYS A 386 12.87 -17.50 -18.90
C LYS A 386 13.49 -17.48 -17.51
N GLN A 387 14.82 -17.50 -17.41
CA GLN A 387 15.50 -17.41 -16.11
C GLN A 387 15.16 -16.10 -15.39
N ALA A 388 15.18 -14.96 -16.07
CA ALA A 388 14.84 -13.67 -15.46
C ALA A 388 13.38 -13.61 -14.98
N ALA A 389 12.44 -14.21 -15.73
CA ALA A 389 11.04 -14.34 -15.32
C ALA A 389 10.86 -15.28 -14.13
N GLN A 390 11.58 -16.40 -14.09
CA GLN A 390 11.58 -17.36 -12.97
C GLN A 390 12.22 -16.76 -11.71
N ASP A 391 13.30 -15.98 -11.86
CA ASP A 391 13.95 -15.25 -10.77
C ASP A 391 13.00 -14.20 -10.16
N LEU A 392 12.28 -13.44 -10.99
CA LEU A 392 11.26 -12.47 -10.56
C LEU A 392 10.08 -13.18 -9.86
N MET A 393 9.54 -14.26 -10.43
CA MET A 393 8.49 -15.07 -9.81
C MET A 393 8.93 -15.63 -8.44
N GLY A 394 10.15 -16.16 -8.36
CA GLY A 394 10.75 -16.69 -7.15
C GLY A 394 10.98 -15.63 -6.08
N PHE A 395 11.42 -14.43 -6.47
CA PHE A 395 11.52 -13.28 -5.56
C PHE A 395 10.15 -12.85 -5.01
N ILE A 396 9.12 -12.76 -5.87
CA ILE A 396 7.76 -12.38 -5.45
C ILE A 396 7.23 -13.36 -4.42
N LYS A 397 7.24 -14.68 -4.69
CA LYS A 397 6.66 -15.69 -3.79
C LYS A 397 7.54 -16.08 -2.60
N GLY A 398 8.87 -15.99 -2.74
CA GLY A 398 9.83 -16.40 -1.70
C GLY A 398 10.23 -15.28 -0.73
N SER A 399 10.42 -14.07 -1.25
CA SER A 399 11.00 -12.95 -0.48
C SER A 399 9.99 -11.83 -0.21
N LEU A 400 9.29 -11.35 -1.25
CA LEU A 400 8.46 -10.16 -1.13
C LEU A 400 7.11 -10.44 -0.47
N VAL A 401 6.31 -11.33 -1.03
CA VAL A 401 5.00 -11.71 -0.48
C VAL A 401 5.22 -12.59 0.76
N MET A 402 4.56 -12.23 1.85
CA MET A 402 4.56 -13.00 3.09
C MET A 402 3.41 -14.02 3.08
N ARG A 403 2.21 -13.59 2.67
CA ARG A 403 1.05 -14.43 2.34
C ARG A 403 0.20 -13.76 1.26
N SER A 404 -0.53 -14.55 0.48
CA SER A 404 -1.65 -14.05 -0.30
C SER A 404 -2.83 -15.02 -0.31
N VAL A 405 -4.00 -14.47 -0.60
CA VAL A 405 -5.21 -15.20 -0.93
C VAL A 405 -5.83 -14.54 -2.16
N GLY A 406 -6.11 -15.35 -3.17
CA GLY A 406 -7.12 -15.07 -4.18
C GLY A 406 -8.31 -16.01 -4.02
N ILE A 407 -9.50 -15.51 -4.31
CA ILE A 407 -10.78 -16.20 -4.17
C ILE A 407 -11.57 -15.97 -5.46
N GLY A 408 -12.18 -17.03 -6.00
CA GLY A 408 -12.97 -16.94 -7.23
C GLY A 408 -12.14 -16.46 -8.42
N GLY A 409 -12.70 -15.52 -9.18
CA GLY A 409 -12.09 -14.98 -10.38
C GLY A 409 -13.00 -13.99 -11.09
N ASP A 410 -12.61 -13.58 -12.29
CA ASP A 410 -13.47 -12.90 -13.25
C ASP A 410 -13.88 -13.88 -14.34
N THR A 411 -15.18 -14.20 -14.41
CA THR A 411 -15.73 -15.17 -15.36
C THR A 411 -15.83 -14.63 -16.78
N ASP A 412 -16.01 -13.31 -16.94
CA ASP A 412 -16.20 -12.66 -18.24
C ASP A 412 -14.86 -12.59 -19.00
N ASN A 413 -13.75 -12.50 -18.24
CA ASN A 413 -12.38 -12.46 -18.74
C ASN A 413 -11.62 -13.80 -18.59
N ASN A 414 -12.24 -14.82 -17.97
CA ASN A 414 -11.62 -16.10 -17.62
C ASN A 414 -10.33 -15.96 -16.77
N TYR A 415 -10.31 -15.00 -15.83
CA TYR A 415 -9.20 -14.82 -14.90
C TYR A 415 -9.44 -15.62 -13.61
N ASP A 416 -8.58 -16.61 -13.34
CA ASP A 416 -8.60 -17.36 -12.08
C ASP A 416 -7.78 -16.62 -11.02
N TYR A 417 -8.46 -15.98 -10.06
CA TYR A 417 -7.78 -15.21 -9.02
C TYR A 417 -7.05 -16.11 -8.03
N THR A 418 -7.30 -17.42 -7.96
CA THR A 418 -6.54 -18.31 -7.06
C THR A 418 -5.06 -18.44 -7.45
N LYS A 419 -4.68 -18.00 -8.67
CA LYS A 419 -3.30 -18.01 -9.20
C LYS A 419 -2.48 -16.74 -8.91
N VAL A 420 -3.07 -15.69 -8.34
CA VAL A 420 -2.44 -14.36 -8.18
C VAL A 420 -1.13 -14.36 -7.38
N GLY A 421 -0.24 -13.44 -7.73
CA GLY A 421 1.01 -13.11 -7.07
C GLY A 421 0.82 -12.67 -5.62
N GLY A 422 -0.09 -11.73 -5.35
CA GLY A 422 -0.06 -10.89 -4.14
C GLY A 422 0.64 -9.55 -4.37
N LEU A 423 0.81 -9.13 -5.63
CA LEU A 423 1.29 -7.81 -6.02
C LEU A 423 0.87 -7.47 -7.47
N ALA A 424 0.12 -6.38 -7.62
CA ALA A 424 -0.17 -5.80 -8.93
C ALA A 424 0.90 -4.77 -9.36
N MET A 425 1.00 -4.53 -10.66
CA MET A 425 1.82 -3.48 -11.29
C MET A 425 1.07 -2.86 -12.47
N ASN A 426 1.50 -1.67 -12.88
CA ASN A 426 1.17 -1.09 -14.16
C ASN A 426 1.75 -1.93 -15.32
N THR A 427 0.97 -2.13 -16.38
CA THR A 427 1.41 -2.74 -17.65
C THR A 427 0.65 -2.13 -18.82
N THR A 428 1.19 -2.25 -20.03
CA THR A 428 0.50 -1.95 -21.31
C THR A 428 -0.96 -2.40 -21.29
N LEU A 429 -1.87 -1.48 -21.59
CA LEU A 429 -3.31 -1.73 -21.69
C LEU A 429 -3.65 -2.69 -22.83
N LYS A 430 -4.80 -3.38 -22.77
CA LYS A 430 -5.27 -4.17 -23.94
C LYS A 430 -5.76 -3.28 -25.09
N LEU A 431 -6.00 -1.99 -24.87
CA LEU A 431 -6.34 -1.04 -25.93
C LEU A 431 -5.19 -0.89 -26.95
N LYS A 432 -5.45 -1.24 -28.21
CA LYS A 432 -4.56 -0.97 -29.36
C LYS A 432 -4.41 0.52 -29.68
N LYS A 433 -5.37 1.36 -29.27
CA LYS A 433 -5.29 2.82 -29.33
C LYS A 433 -5.72 3.42 -27.99
N ILE A 434 -4.79 4.10 -27.33
CA ILE A 434 -5.06 4.87 -26.11
C ILE A 434 -5.68 6.22 -26.52
N PRO A 435 -6.80 6.67 -25.90
CA PRO A 435 -7.33 8.00 -26.13
C PRO A 435 -6.43 9.09 -25.53
N ASP A 436 -6.20 10.18 -26.24
CA ASP A 436 -5.40 11.32 -25.73
C ASP A 436 -5.97 11.91 -24.43
N SER A 437 -7.30 11.84 -24.28
CA SER A 437 -8.00 12.24 -23.06
C SER A 437 -7.67 11.39 -21.84
N LEU A 438 -7.13 10.17 -22.00
CA LEU A 438 -6.72 9.33 -20.87
C LEU A 438 -5.46 9.87 -20.20
N ALA A 439 -4.49 10.38 -20.97
CA ALA A 439 -3.29 11.00 -20.39
C ALA A 439 -3.62 12.28 -19.61
N ALA A 440 -4.73 12.95 -19.96
CA ALA A 440 -5.17 14.19 -19.31
C ALA A 440 -5.84 13.98 -17.94
N ILE A 441 -6.18 12.76 -17.53
CA ILE A 441 -6.84 12.52 -16.23
C ILE A 441 -5.85 12.31 -15.06
N PHE A 442 -4.54 12.28 -15.29
CA PHE A 442 -3.55 11.96 -14.26
C PHE A 442 -2.83 13.22 -13.72
N GLU A 443 -2.90 13.46 -12.40
CA GLU A 443 -2.11 14.52 -11.73
C GLU A 443 -0.66 14.07 -11.53
N THR A 444 -0.44 12.82 -11.14
CA THR A 444 0.90 12.21 -11.01
C THR A 444 1.23 11.42 -12.27
N LYS A 445 2.36 11.73 -12.91
CA LYS A 445 2.89 10.94 -14.02
C LYS A 445 3.48 9.63 -13.50
N TYR A 446 3.34 8.55 -14.25
CA TYR A 446 3.90 7.25 -13.85
C TYR A 446 5.43 7.32 -13.63
N ALA A 447 6.16 7.93 -14.57
CA ALA A 447 7.61 8.18 -14.47
C ALA A 447 8.01 9.11 -13.29
N ASP A 448 7.06 9.76 -12.61
CA ASP A 448 7.34 10.54 -11.41
C ASP A 448 7.36 9.72 -10.11
N LEU A 449 6.88 8.47 -10.14
CA LEU A 449 6.84 7.55 -8.99
C LEU A 449 8.22 6.97 -8.65
N SER A 450 8.47 6.71 -7.37
CA SER A 450 9.78 6.27 -6.88
C SER A 450 10.22 4.89 -7.39
N LEU A 451 9.28 4.00 -7.78
CA LEU A 451 9.62 2.71 -8.39
C LEU A 451 10.05 2.88 -9.85
N SER A 452 9.37 3.73 -10.62
CA SER A 452 9.79 4.11 -11.98
C SER A 452 11.19 4.72 -11.95
N LYS A 453 11.43 5.71 -11.09
CA LYS A 453 12.74 6.35 -10.91
C LYS A 453 13.86 5.42 -10.40
N ALA A 454 13.55 4.18 -10.03
CA ALA A 454 14.50 3.20 -9.52
C ALA A 454 14.69 1.97 -10.44
N SER A 455 13.89 1.81 -11.49
CA SER A 455 13.87 0.62 -12.36
C SER A 455 13.63 0.99 -13.83
N GLN A 456 13.83 0.07 -14.76
CA GLN A 456 13.58 0.29 -16.20
C GLN A 456 12.12 0.00 -16.61
N TRP A 457 11.17 0.15 -15.70
CA TRP A 457 9.79 -0.34 -15.91
C TRP A 457 8.94 0.58 -16.80
N ASP A 458 9.20 1.90 -16.82
CA ASP A 458 8.51 2.79 -17.77
C ASP A 458 9.11 2.75 -19.19
N GLU A 459 10.41 2.51 -19.36
CA GLU A 459 10.95 2.15 -20.68
C GLU A 459 10.40 0.78 -21.15
N PHE A 460 10.23 -0.17 -20.22
CA PHE A 460 9.61 -1.46 -20.52
C PHE A 460 8.16 -1.31 -21.00
N ILE A 461 7.34 -0.55 -20.27
CA ILE A 461 5.95 -0.26 -20.68
C ILE A 461 5.93 0.46 -22.03
N THR A 462 6.83 1.44 -22.24
CA THR A 462 6.94 2.16 -23.53
C THR A 462 7.29 1.22 -24.68
N TRP A 463 8.19 0.25 -24.46
CA TRP A 463 8.51 -0.78 -25.44
C TRP A 463 7.33 -1.74 -25.67
N THR A 464 6.69 -2.25 -24.62
CA THR A 464 5.55 -3.17 -24.77
C THR A 464 4.33 -2.51 -25.39
N ASP A 465 4.11 -1.21 -25.16
CA ASP A 465 3.12 -0.40 -25.87
C ASP A 465 3.42 -0.37 -27.37
N SER A 466 4.66 -0.09 -27.77
CA SER A 466 5.05 -0.08 -29.19
C SER A 466 4.88 -1.46 -29.87
N VAL A 467 5.16 -2.55 -29.13
CA VAL A 467 4.98 -3.93 -29.60
C VAL A 467 3.51 -4.32 -29.71
N TRP A 468 2.65 -3.78 -28.83
CA TRP A 468 1.22 -4.06 -28.81
C TRP A 468 0.44 -3.24 -29.83
N GLN A 469 0.76 -1.96 -30.01
CA GLN A 469 0.02 -1.02 -30.86
C GLN A 469 0.43 -1.11 -32.35
N ALA A 470 1.43 -1.92 -32.69
CA ALA A 470 1.84 -2.21 -34.08
C ALA A 470 1.00 -3.30 -34.77
N GLU A 471 -0.17 -3.66 -34.22
CA GLU A 471 -1.17 -4.60 -34.75
C GLU A 471 -2.58 -3.98 -34.73
#